data_AF-A0A7U9QTK5-F1
#
_entry.id   AF-A0A7U9QTK5-F1
#
_cell.length_a   1.000
_cell.length_b   1.000
_cell.length_c   1.000
_cell.angle_alpha   90.00
_cell.angle_beta   90.00
_cell.angle_gamma   90.00
#
_symmetry.space_group_name_H-M   'P 1'
#
loop_
_entity.id
_entity.type
_entity.pdbx_description
1 polymer ?
#
loop_
_entity_poly.entity_id
_entity_poly.type
_entity_poly.pdbx_seq_one_letter_code
_entity_poly.pdbx_strand_id
1 'polypeptide(L)'
;MKKRKRLSGIFYAVGLIMMLLVVALCLPLALPRLLGFEAYAIISGSMEPQIPVGSLVYAKAMAPEEVEAGDVIVFYGGRAGEAVTTHRVVENRNADREFITRGDANAGDDMEARPYESLIGRVEHILPHFGRLSLMMSMASGKTGMVCFLGAALIFCILGGVLKKDGSEGQPEDKEAGKDSGRELSKAGGAVSSSSGMPTEGTVPGKRAVKAIIIVLLAIFLCSVSVLAVNLYRYWSNRQLYKDAAGEYTYDAMGKNSGGLGNGNEGEGSGKGEDNGNGEEKPPIAVDFHRLQEMNGDVAGWIYCEGTPINYPVMKGADNDFYLGHSYDGANSRSGSIFVEAANRPGFADANTILYGHHMKDGSMFASLEKWADQEFYEEHPVMWLFTPKQDYKVILFSGYTTAANSEAYTIFSDSGKELEEYLEKCIGKSDFEADVSDRIQEEGTGNIADKYIVLSTCSYVFEDARYVIHGFLVPVG
;
A
#
# COMPACT_ATOMS: atom_id res chain seq x y z
N MET A 1 -13.29 -9.62 48.37
CA MET A 1 -11.82 -9.53 48.25
C MET A 1 -11.21 -10.50 47.21
N LYS A 2 -11.50 -11.81 47.22
CA LYS A 2 -10.92 -12.79 46.25
C LYS A 2 -11.21 -12.46 44.76
N LYS A 3 -12.43 -12.06 44.39
CA LYS A 3 -12.79 -11.67 43.01
C LYS A 3 -12.00 -10.45 42.50
N ARG A 4 -11.82 -9.41 43.34
CA ARG A 4 -11.03 -8.20 42.98
C ARG A 4 -9.53 -8.49 42.83
N LYS A 5 -8.94 -9.33 43.70
CA LYS A 5 -7.54 -9.77 43.57
C LYS A 5 -7.31 -10.58 42.29
N ARG A 6 -8.25 -11.48 41.93
CA ARG A 6 -8.21 -12.21 40.65
C ARG A 6 -8.32 -11.27 39.44
N LEU A 7 -9.24 -10.31 39.50
CA LEU A 7 -9.46 -9.35 38.42
C LEU A 7 -8.24 -8.42 38.21
N SER A 8 -7.62 -7.95 39.28
CA SER A 8 -6.36 -7.19 39.25
C SER A 8 -5.22 -7.97 38.57
N GLY A 9 -5.06 -9.25 38.91
CA GLY A 9 -4.07 -10.12 38.29
C GLY A 9 -4.30 -10.31 36.79
N ILE A 10 -5.56 -10.43 36.36
CA ILE A 10 -5.92 -10.56 34.94
C ILE A 10 -5.56 -9.29 34.17
N PHE A 11 -5.97 -8.11 34.65
CA PHE A 11 -5.66 -6.84 33.97
C PHE A 11 -4.15 -6.63 33.82
N TYR A 12 -3.38 -6.93 34.86
CA TYR A 12 -1.92 -6.83 34.82
C TYR A 12 -1.30 -7.83 33.83
N ALA A 13 -1.74 -9.09 33.85
CA ALA A 13 -1.26 -10.12 32.94
C ALA A 13 -1.56 -9.76 31.48
N VAL A 14 -2.77 -9.26 31.17
CA VAL A 14 -3.16 -8.82 29.83
C VAL A 14 -2.26 -7.68 29.35
N GLY A 15 -2.05 -6.65 30.18
CA GLY A 15 -1.17 -5.54 29.82
C GLY A 15 0.28 -5.97 29.58
N LEU A 16 0.79 -6.91 30.39
CA LEU A 16 2.13 -7.46 30.23
C LEU A 16 2.27 -8.30 28.96
N ILE A 17 1.28 -9.13 28.64
CA ILE A 17 1.25 -9.90 27.38
C ILE A 17 1.23 -8.95 26.18
N MET A 18 0.41 -7.90 26.21
CA MET A 18 0.38 -6.89 25.14
C MET A 18 1.74 -6.20 24.97
N MET A 19 2.41 -5.82 26.07
CA MET A 19 3.76 -5.23 26.01
C MET A 19 4.78 -6.20 25.41
N LEU A 20 4.78 -7.47 25.85
CA LEU A 20 5.67 -8.50 25.31
C LEU A 20 5.41 -8.74 23.82
N LEU A 21 4.15 -8.68 23.38
CA LEU A 21 3.78 -8.82 21.98
C LEU A 21 4.32 -7.66 21.14
N VAL A 22 4.26 -6.42 21.63
CA VAL A 22 4.89 -5.29 20.93
C VAL A 22 6.41 -5.47 20.83
N VAL A 23 7.06 -5.85 21.93
CA VAL A 23 8.50 -6.11 21.92
C VAL A 23 8.84 -7.21 20.92
N ALA A 24 8.08 -8.31 20.90
CA ALA A 24 8.26 -9.41 19.97
C ALA A 24 8.07 -8.99 18.50
N LEU A 25 7.12 -8.09 18.20
CA LEU A 25 6.90 -7.58 16.84
C LEU A 25 7.96 -6.57 16.40
N CYS A 26 8.49 -5.77 17.32
CA CYS A 26 9.52 -4.78 17.04
C CYS A 26 10.92 -5.40 16.94
N LEU A 27 11.18 -6.52 17.62
CA LEU A 27 12.49 -7.17 17.66
C LEU A 27 13.01 -7.53 16.26
N PRO A 28 12.25 -8.19 15.37
CA PRO A 28 12.67 -8.46 14.00
C PRO A 28 12.99 -7.20 13.18
N LEU A 29 12.40 -6.05 13.50
CA LEU A 29 12.62 -4.79 12.77
C LEU A 29 13.78 -3.96 13.32
N ALA A 30 14.06 -4.09 14.62
CA ALA A 30 15.06 -3.26 15.32
C ALA A 30 16.40 -3.99 15.52
N LEU A 31 16.37 -5.29 15.87
CA LEU A 31 17.56 -6.05 16.21
C LEU A 31 18.54 -6.24 15.05
N PRO A 32 18.10 -6.57 13.81
CA PRO A 32 19.02 -6.75 12.69
C PRO A 32 19.85 -5.49 12.38
N ARG A 33 19.25 -4.30 12.56
CA ARG A 33 19.98 -3.02 12.39
C ARG A 33 21.15 -2.86 13.35
N LEU A 34 21.00 -3.33 14.59
CA LEU A 34 22.11 -3.32 15.57
C LEU A 34 23.23 -4.29 15.19
N LEU A 35 22.92 -5.30 14.37
CA LEU A 35 23.86 -6.29 13.85
C LEU A 35 24.41 -5.90 12.47
N GLY A 36 24.11 -4.69 11.98
CA GLY A 36 24.59 -4.18 10.69
C GLY A 36 23.80 -4.66 9.47
N PHE A 37 22.58 -5.17 9.67
CA PHE A 37 21.68 -5.51 8.58
C PHE A 37 20.66 -4.40 8.31
N GLU A 38 20.32 -4.24 7.04
CA GLU A 38 19.19 -3.44 6.60
C GLU A 38 18.03 -4.34 6.21
N ALA A 39 16.80 -3.90 6.48
CA ALA A 39 15.60 -4.72 6.29
C ALA A 39 14.73 -4.15 5.17
N TYR A 40 14.44 -4.97 4.17
CA TYR A 40 13.66 -4.60 2.98
C TYR A 40 12.48 -5.54 2.79
N ALA A 41 11.30 -5.00 2.50
CA ALA A 41 10.12 -5.81 2.23
C ALA A 41 10.07 -6.17 0.74
N ILE A 42 9.74 -7.42 0.45
CA ILE A 42 9.54 -7.91 -0.92
C ILE A 42 8.10 -7.61 -1.34
N ILE A 43 7.96 -6.83 -2.41
CA ILE A 43 6.67 -6.28 -2.86
C ILE A 43 6.21 -6.93 -4.16
N SER A 44 7.14 -7.23 -5.08
CA SER A 44 6.84 -7.85 -6.38
C SER A 44 7.13 -9.35 -6.40
N GLY A 45 6.49 -10.06 -7.35
CA GLY A 45 6.64 -11.51 -7.55
C GLY A 45 7.95 -11.95 -8.22
N SER A 46 8.84 -11.03 -8.57
CA SER A 46 10.08 -11.30 -9.32
C SER A 46 11.01 -12.34 -8.69
N MET A 47 10.95 -12.52 -7.37
CA MET A 47 11.78 -13.48 -6.63
C MET A 47 11.03 -14.77 -6.25
N GLU A 48 9.82 -14.97 -6.75
CA GLU A 48 9.06 -16.20 -6.49
C GLU A 48 9.63 -17.40 -7.27
N PRO A 49 9.48 -18.63 -6.74
CA PRO A 49 8.92 -18.99 -5.43
C PRO A 49 9.93 -18.90 -4.26
N GLN A 50 11.20 -18.59 -4.53
CA GLN A 50 12.27 -18.69 -3.52
C GLN A 50 12.14 -17.64 -2.40
N ILE A 51 11.76 -16.42 -2.76
CA ILE A 51 11.46 -15.33 -1.82
C ILE A 51 10.04 -14.82 -2.09
N PRO A 52 9.02 -15.38 -1.41
CA PRO A 52 7.61 -15.03 -1.67
C PRO A 52 7.29 -13.56 -1.40
N VAL A 53 6.29 -13.03 -2.11
CA VAL A 53 5.77 -11.67 -1.87
C VAL A 53 5.34 -11.49 -0.41
N GLY A 54 5.69 -10.33 0.17
CA GLY A 54 5.43 -9.99 1.55
C GLY A 54 6.47 -10.55 2.54
N SER A 55 7.57 -11.14 2.06
CA SER A 55 8.73 -11.47 2.89
C SER A 55 9.51 -10.22 3.31
N LEU A 56 10.24 -10.33 4.42
CA LEU A 56 11.24 -9.35 4.86
C LEU A 56 12.62 -9.95 4.66
N VAL A 57 13.48 -9.29 3.89
CA VAL A 57 14.87 -9.70 3.70
C VAL A 57 15.80 -8.84 4.53
N TYR A 58 16.82 -9.46 5.10
CA TYR A 58 17.92 -8.76 5.77
C TYR A 58 19.14 -8.76 4.87
N ALA A 59 19.49 -7.58 4.40
CA ALA A 59 20.65 -7.34 3.56
C ALA A 59 21.82 -6.85 4.42
N LYS A 60 23.03 -7.33 4.12
CA LYS A 60 24.26 -6.88 4.78
C LYS A 60 25.19 -6.28 3.75
N ALA A 61 25.76 -5.12 4.07
CA ALA A 61 26.76 -4.48 3.23
C ALA A 61 27.95 -5.42 2.98
N MET A 62 28.38 -5.49 1.72
CA MET A 62 29.45 -6.34 1.21
C MET A 62 30.19 -5.56 0.12
N ALA A 63 31.50 -5.81 -0.04
CA ALA A 63 32.25 -5.20 -1.13
C ALA A 63 31.71 -5.73 -2.47
N PRO A 64 31.42 -4.87 -3.47
CA PRO A 64 30.91 -5.30 -4.77
C PRO A 64 31.74 -6.39 -5.46
N GLU A 65 33.06 -6.35 -5.25
CA GLU A 65 34.03 -7.31 -5.79
C GLU A 65 33.91 -8.71 -5.16
N GLU A 66 33.31 -8.81 -3.97
CA GLU A 66 33.10 -10.08 -3.24
C GLU A 66 31.77 -10.76 -3.60
N VAL A 67 30.88 -10.07 -4.34
CA VAL A 67 29.59 -10.61 -4.74
C VAL A 67 29.78 -11.68 -5.82
N GLU A 68 29.20 -12.86 -5.61
CA GLU A 68 29.33 -13.99 -6.52
C GLU A 68 28.07 -14.21 -7.36
N ALA A 69 28.22 -14.85 -8.52
CA ALA A 69 27.08 -15.31 -9.29
C ALA A 69 26.25 -16.30 -8.44
N GLY A 70 24.94 -16.06 -8.37
CA GLY A 70 24.00 -16.79 -7.53
C GLY A 70 23.62 -16.08 -6.24
N ASP A 71 24.39 -15.08 -5.79
CA ASP A 71 24.02 -14.26 -4.64
C ASP A 71 22.74 -13.46 -4.92
N VAL A 72 21.89 -13.29 -3.91
CA VAL A 72 20.75 -12.37 -3.98
C VAL A 72 21.19 -11.05 -3.36
N ILE A 73 21.10 -9.98 -4.14
CA ILE A 73 21.51 -8.64 -3.70
C ILE A 73 20.33 -7.69 -3.68
N VAL A 74 20.42 -6.72 -2.78
CA VAL A 74 19.55 -5.54 -2.72
C VAL A 74 20.32 -4.37 -3.30
N PHE A 75 19.69 -3.61 -4.20
CA PHE A 75 20.33 -2.49 -4.89
C PHE A 75 19.31 -1.41 -5.27
N TYR A 76 19.81 -0.22 -5.58
CA TYR A 76 19.01 0.88 -6.10
C TYR A 76 18.71 0.77 -7.60
N GLY A 77 17.47 1.00 -8.01
CA GLY A 77 17.03 1.04 -9.41
C GLY A 77 17.27 2.40 -10.07
N GLY A 78 18.01 2.39 -11.19
CA GLY A 78 18.25 3.55 -12.05
C GLY A 78 19.21 4.62 -11.51
N ARG A 79 19.49 5.65 -12.33
CA ARG A 79 20.36 6.80 -12.00
C ARG A 79 19.66 7.86 -11.13
N ALA A 80 19.11 7.46 -9.98
CA ALA A 80 18.63 8.42 -8.96
C ALA A 80 18.41 7.84 -7.55
N GLY A 81 18.56 6.53 -7.32
CA GLY A 81 18.64 6.01 -5.95
C GLY A 81 17.34 5.90 -5.16
N GLU A 82 16.15 5.92 -5.79
CA GLU A 82 14.88 5.90 -5.04
C GLU A 82 14.24 4.49 -4.97
N ALA A 83 14.26 3.74 -6.07
CA ALA A 83 13.77 2.36 -6.12
C ALA A 83 14.73 1.38 -5.47
N VAL A 84 14.24 0.49 -4.61
CA VAL A 84 15.03 -0.64 -4.09
C VAL A 84 14.53 -1.94 -4.72
N THR A 85 15.43 -2.67 -5.38
CA THR A 85 15.14 -3.94 -6.04
C THR A 85 15.97 -5.05 -5.39
N THR A 86 15.44 -6.26 -5.38
CA THR A 86 16.13 -7.46 -4.86
C THR A 86 16.13 -8.51 -5.95
N HIS A 87 17.27 -8.81 -6.57
CA HIS A 87 17.40 -9.82 -7.62
C HIS A 87 18.66 -10.67 -7.41
N ARG A 88 18.73 -11.81 -8.12
CA ARG A 88 19.89 -12.68 -8.10
C ARG A 88 20.94 -12.20 -9.09
N VAL A 89 22.20 -12.20 -8.68
CA VAL A 89 23.33 -11.93 -9.56
C VAL A 89 23.51 -13.11 -10.50
N VAL A 90 23.42 -12.86 -11.79
CA VAL A 90 23.75 -13.81 -12.85
C VAL A 90 25.25 -13.74 -13.15
N GLU A 91 25.79 -12.53 -13.19
CA GLU A 91 27.20 -12.29 -13.49
C GLU A 91 27.72 -11.05 -12.75
N ASN A 92 28.95 -11.13 -12.22
CA ASN A 92 29.66 -9.98 -11.67
C ASN A 92 30.81 -9.56 -12.62
N ARG A 93 30.61 -8.46 -13.37
CA ARG A 93 31.58 -7.94 -14.35
C ARG A 93 32.53 -6.96 -13.69
N ASN A 94 33.50 -7.49 -12.96
CA ASN A 94 34.52 -6.72 -12.23
C ASN A 94 35.27 -5.68 -13.09
N ALA A 95 35.52 -5.98 -14.38
CA ALA A 95 36.20 -5.05 -15.28
C ALA A 95 35.37 -3.78 -15.57
N ASP A 96 34.05 -3.95 -15.68
CA ASP A 96 33.10 -2.88 -16.02
C ASP A 96 32.49 -2.24 -14.76
N ARG A 97 32.71 -2.85 -13.57
CA ARG A 97 32.14 -2.47 -12.27
C ARG A 97 30.61 -2.52 -12.27
N GLU A 98 30.06 -3.56 -12.87
CA GLU A 98 28.62 -3.76 -12.99
C GLU A 98 28.21 -5.21 -12.71
N PHE A 99 26.97 -5.40 -12.27
CA PHE A 99 26.32 -6.69 -12.11
C PHE A 99 25.28 -6.91 -13.21
N ILE A 100 25.18 -8.14 -13.70
CA ILE A 100 23.98 -8.60 -14.39
C ILE A 100 23.11 -9.32 -13.38
N THR A 101 21.88 -8.87 -13.23
CA THR A 101 20.92 -9.40 -12.25
C THR A 101 19.70 -9.97 -12.95
N ARG A 102 18.98 -10.86 -12.27
CA ARG A 102 17.71 -11.42 -12.73
C ARG A 102 16.83 -11.80 -11.54
N GLY A 103 15.55 -11.44 -11.61
CA GLY A 103 14.55 -12.00 -10.68
C GLY A 103 14.36 -13.49 -10.92
N ASP A 104 14.27 -14.30 -9.87
CA ASP A 104 14.14 -15.76 -9.97
C ASP A 104 12.94 -16.23 -10.82
N ALA A 105 11.86 -15.45 -10.86
CA ALA A 105 10.66 -15.70 -11.66
C ALA A 105 10.76 -15.16 -13.10
N ASN A 106 11.75 -14.31 -13.40
CA ASN A 106 11.85 -13.64 -14.69
C ASN A 106 12.44 -14.58 -15.76
N ALA A 107 11.89 -14.54 -16.97
CA ALA A 107 12.36 -15.38 -18.09
C ALA A 107 13.75 -14.99 -18.61
N GLY A 108 14.15 -13.73 -18.43
CA GLY A 108 15.41 -13.17 -18.95
C GLY A 108 16.13 -12.32 -17.91
N ASP A 109 17.39 -12.00 -18.20
CA ASP A 109 18.21 -11.13 -17.36
C ASP A 109 17.67 -9.69 -17.39
N ASP A 110 17.95 -8.91 -16.35
CA ASP A 110 17.59 -7.51 -16.29
C ASP A 110 18.30 -6.74 -17.42
N MET A 111 17.55 -5.88 -18.12
CA MET A 111 18.04 -5.16 -19.30
C MET A 111 19.19 -4.21 -18.97
N GLU A 112 19.16 -3.59 -17.79
CA GLU A 112 20.20 -2.69 -17.33
C GLU A 112 21.14 -3.41 -16.39
N ALA A 113 22.42 -3.40 -16.73
CA ALA A 113 23.47 -3.77 -15.80
C ALA A 113 23.46 -2.81 -14.59
N ARG A 114 23.78 -3.34 -13.42
CA ARG A 114 23.71 -2.62 -12.15
C ARG A 114 25.10 -2.16 -11.74
N PRO A 115 25.39 -0.85 -11.74
CA PRO A 115 26.69 -0.37 -11.33
C PRO A 115 26.94 -0.72 -9.87
N TYR A 116 28.20 -0.95 -9.51
CA TYR A 116 28.60 -1.27 -8.13
C TYR A 116 28.09 -0.26 -7.11
N GLU A 117 27.96 1.00 -7.52
CA GLU A 117 27.47 2.10 -6.69
C GLU A 117 25.99 1.96 -6.31
N SER A 118 25.21 1.11 -6.99
CA SER A 118 23.83 0.83 -6.61
C SER A 118 23.70 -0.24 -5.54
N LEU A 119 24.76 -1.01 -5.23
CA LEU A 119 24.72 -2.10 -4.26
C LEU A 119 24.45 -1.57 -2.86
N ILE A 120 23.39 -2.10 -2.24
CA ILE A 120 23.09 -1.89 -0.82
C ILE A 120 23.71 -3.02 0.01
N GLY A 121 23.51 -4.26 -0.42
CA GLY A 121 24.09 -5.42 0.25
C GLY A 121 23.54 -6.75 -0.22
N ARG A 122 24.14 -7.83 0.27
CA ARG A 122 23.71 -9.20 0.01
C ARG A 122 22.63 -9.64 0.99
N VAL A 123 21.59 -10.30 0.50
CA VAL A 123 20.55 -10.92 1.34
C VAL A 123 21.14 -12.12 2.08
N GLU A 124 21.07 -12.08 3.41
CA GLU A 124 21.59 -13.12 4.30
C GLU A 124 20.47 -13.93 4.96
N HIS A 125 19.33 -13.28 5.22
CA HIS A 125 18.20 -13.89 5.91
C HIS A 125 16.87 -13.45 5.31
N ILE A 126 15.89 -14.36 5.33
CA ILE A 126 14.54 -14.15 4.82
C ILE A 126 13.56 -14.51 5.93
N LEU A 127 12.64 -13.60 6.24
CA LEU A 127 11.49 -13.84 7.11
C LEU A 127 10.21 -13.75 6.28
N PRO A 128 9.63 -14.89 5.89
CA PRO A 128 8.36 -14.91 5.16
C PRO A 128 7.26 -14.17 5.91
N HIS A 129 6.38 -13.49 5.16
CA HIS A 129 5.21 -12.74 5.64
C HIS A 129 5.48 -11.53 6.57
N PHE A 130 6.73 -11.30 6.99
CA PHE A 130 7.09 -10.18 7.87
C PHE A 130 7.27 -8.84 7.13
N GLY A 131 7.38 -8.87 5.80
CA GLY A 131 7.47 -7.67 4.97
C GLY A 131 6.22 -6.81 5.12
N ARG A 132 5.03 -7.42 5.07
CA ARG A 132 3.75 -6.73 5.27
C ARG A 132 3.68 -5.99 6.61
N LEU A 133 4.23 -6.59 7.68
CA LEU A 133 4.29 -5.95 8.99
C LEU A 133 5.26 -4.75 8.99
N SER A 134 6.43 -4.90 8.36
CA SER A 134 7.43 -3.83 8.21
C SER A 134 6.84 -2.63 7.45
N LEU A 135 6.14 -2.89 6.36
CA LEU A 135 5.45 -1.86 5.56
C LEU A 135 4.35 -1.17 6.37
N MET A 136 3.53 -1.95 7.07
CA MET A 136 2.53 -1.41 7.99
C MET A 136 3.15 -0.47 9.02
N MET A 137 4.27 -0.86 9.63
CA MET A 137 4.99 -0.08 10.64
C MET A 137 5.67 1.17 10.08
N SER A 138 6.01 1.17 8.80
CA SER A 138 6.64 2.31 8.12
C SER A 138 5.62 3.43 7.86
N MET A 139 4.34 3.09 7.68
CA MET A 139 3.24 4.05 7.47
C MET A 139 2.85 4.83 8.73
N ALA A 140 2.42 6.08 8.56
CA ALA A 140 1.97 6.95 9.65
C ALA A 140 0.79 6.38 10.46
N SER A 141 -0.13 5.67 9.78
CA SER A 141 -1.27 5.00 10.43
C SER A 141 -0.83 3.83 11.31
N GLY A 142 0.16 3.05 10.86
CA GLY A 142 0.69 1.93 11.65
C GLY A 142 1.44 2.39 12.88
N LYS A 143 2.26 3.46 12.76
CA LYS A 143 2.93 4.11 13.90
C LYS A 143 1.91 4.61 14.92
N THR A 144 0.86 5.28 14.46
CA THR A 144 -0.24 5.75 15.31
C THR A 144 -0.94 4.59 16.03
N GLY A 145 -1.27 3.52 15.30
CA GLY A 145 -1.89 2.31 15.87
C GLY A 145 -1.03 1.66 16.96
N MET A 146 0.28 1.55 16.73
CA MET A 146 1.24 0.98 17.69
C MET A 146 1.31 1.80 18.99
N VAL A 147 1.38 3.13 18.89
CA VAL A 147 1.36 4.02 20.06
C VAL A 147 0.09 3.79 20.89
N CYS A 148 -1.04 3.54 20.24
CA CYS A 148 -2.32 3.31 20.92
C CYS A 148 -2.38 1.95 21.59
N PHE A 149 -1.85 0.93 20.92
CA PHE A 149 -1.75 -0.40 21.49
C PHE A 149 -0.85 -0.41 22.74
N LEU A 150 0.29 0.29 22.68
CA LEU A 150 1.16 0.52 23.84
C LEU A 150 0.47 1.31 24.95
N GLY A 151 -0.26 2.36 24.61
CA GLY A 151 -1.05 3.14 25.56
C GLY A 151 -2.10 2.29 26.27
N ALA A 152 -2.82 1.44 25.52
CA ALA A 152 -3.77 0.48 26.08
C ALA A 152 -3.08 -0.52 27.01
N ALA A 153 -1.98 -1.14 26.56
CA ALA A 153 -1.21 -2.09 27.37
C ALA A 153 -0.77 -1.48 28.71
N LEU A 154 -0.32 -0.22 28.69
CA LEU A 154 0.05 0.51 29.90
C LEU A 154 -1.16 0.79 30.80
N ILE A 155 -2.32 1.17 30.24
CA ILE A 155 -3.57 1.32 31.00
C ILE A 155 -3.93 0.00 31.70
N PHE A 156 -3.85 -1.14 31.01
CA PHE A 156 -4.13 -2.47 31.56
C PHE A 156 -3.21 -2.80 32.75
N CYS A 157 -1.91 -2.57 32.60
CA CYS A 157 -0.93 -2.74 33.69
C CYS A 157 -1.25 -1.85 34.90
N ILE A 158 -1.58 -0.58 34.65
CA ILE A 158 -1.89 0.39 35.69
C ILE A 158 -3.20 0.03 36.42
N LEU A 159 -4.26 -0.32 35.69
CA LEU A 159 -5.54 -0.78 36.26
C LEU A 159 -5.33 -2.02 37.13
N GLY A 160 -4.52 -2.97 36.69
CA GLY A 160 -4.09 -4.10 37.48
C GLY A 160 -3.44 -3.68 38.80
N GLY A 161 -2.50 -2.73 38.76
CA GLY A 161 -1.83 -2.17 39.93
C GLY A 161 -2.75 -1.46 40.92
N VAL A 162 -3.68 -0.63 40.43
CA VAL A 162 -4.66 0.10 41.28
C VAL A 162 -5.60 -0.86 42.00
N LEU A 163 -6.17 -1.83 41.27
CA LEU A 163 -7.09 -2.83 41.83
C LEU A 163 -6.43 -3.74 42.87
N LYS A 164 -5.09 -3.87 42.85
CA LYS A 164 -4.32 -4.60 43.87
C LYS A 164 -4.21 -3.83 45.18
N LYS A 165 -4.09 -2.50 45.12
CA LYS A 165 -3.79 -1.61 46.27
C LYS A 165 -5.02 -1.29 47.13
N ASP A 166 -6.22 -1.25 46.56
CA ASP A 166 -7.48 -1.03 47.30
C ASP A 166 -8.00 -2.29 48.04
N GLY A 167 -7.23 -3.38 48.04
CA GLY A 167 -7.57 -4.64 48.72
C GLY A 167 -6.79 -4.93 50.01
N SER A 168 -5.90 -4.02 50.43
CA SER A 168 -5.00 -4.19 51.59
C SER A 168 -5.18 -3.17 52.72
N GLU A 169 -6.12 -2.22 52.61
CA GLU A 169 -6.49 -1.32 53.71
C GLU A 169 -7.68 -1.93 54.46
N GLY A 170 -7.43 -2.67 55.54
CA GLY A 170 -8.50 -3.20 56.39
C GLY A 170 -8.08 -4.27 57.38
N GLN A 171 -7.24 -3.92 58.36
CA GLN A 171 -7.27 -4.57 59.68
C GLN A 171 -6.68 -3.60 60.73
N PRO A 172 -7.48 -3.09 61.69
CA PRO A 172 -6.96 -2.47 62.90
C PRO A 172 -6.42 -3.60 63.81
N GLU A 173 -5.21 -3.43 64.33
CA GLU A 173 -4.68 -4.29 65.40
C GLU A 173 -5.42 -3.97 66.70
N ASP A 174 -6.30 -4.87 67.15
CA ASP A 174 -6.85 -4.82 68.50
C ASP A 174 -5.77 -5.21 69.51
N LYS A 175 -5.46 -4.28 70.41
CA LYS A 175 -4.69 -4.53 71.62
C LYS A 175 -5.57 -5.22 72.66
N GLU A 176 -5.34 -6.52 72.90
CA GLU A 176 -5.81 -7.16 74.13
C GLU A 176 -4.76 -7.00 75.24
N ALA A 177 -5.22 -6.42 76.35
CA ALA A 177 -4.51 -6.31 77.61
C ALA A 177 -4.95 -7.44 78.55
N GLY A 178 -4.00 -8.09 79.23
CA GLY A 178 -4.31 -8.85 80.44
C GLY A 178 -3.29 -9.91 80.86
N LYS A 179 -2.44 -9.54 81.85
CA LYS A 179 -1.87 -10.34 82.98
C LYS A 179 -1.19 -11.70 82.66
N ASP A 180 -0.06 -12.10 83.22
CA ASP A 180 0.44 -11.93 84.58
C ASP A 180 1.93 -12.36 84.68
N SER A 181 2.62 -11.79 85.69
CA SER A 181 3.76 -12.34 86.44
C SER A 181 5.14 -12.58 85.78
N GLY A 182 6.17 -11.97 86.39
CA GLY A 182 7.35 -12.73 86.82
C GLY A 182 8.74 -12.35 86.27
N ARG A 183 9.51 -11.63 87.12
CA ARG A 183 10.98 -11.72 87.34
C ARG A 183 12.00 -11.13 86.33
N GLU A 184 12.49 -9.95 86.72
CA GLU A 184 13.89 -9.55 87.01
C GLU A 184 15.13 -10.02 86.19
N LEU A 185 15.98 -9.00 85.93
CA LEU A 185 17.47 -8.96 85.92
C LEU A 185 18.26 -9.45 84.67
N SER A 186 18.80 -8.52 83.87
CA SER A 186 20.19 -8.02 84.01
C SER A 186 20.83 -7.45 82.71
N LYS A 187 21.44 -6.26 82.89
CA LYS A 187 22.70 -5.70 82.33
C LYS A 187 23.13 -5.90 80.85
N ALA A 188 23.35 -4.72 80.25
CA ALA A 188 24.62 -4.22 79.66
C ALA A 188 24.99 -4.51 78.20
N GLY A 189 25.11 -3.41 77.43
CA GLY A 189 26.36 -3.03 76.75
C GLY A 189 26.52 -3.37 75.26
N GLY A 190 26.94 -2.36 74.47
CA GLY A 190 27.89 -2.59 73.37
C GLY A 190 27.46 -2.27 71.94
N ALA A 191 27.82 -1.06 71.50
CA ALA A 191 28.55 -0.73 70.27
C ALA A 191 28.10 -1.20 68.86
N VAL A 192 27.76 -0.18 68.04
CA VAL A 192 28.44 0.24 66.79
C VAL A 192 28.52 -0.72 65.57
N SER A 193 28.00 -0.18 64.47
CA SER A 193 28.46 -0.18 63.06
C SER A 193 27.83 -1.12 62.01
N SER A 194 27.38 -0.41 60.96
CA SER A 194 27.49 -0.69 59.53
C SER A 194 26.77 -1.89 58.94
N SER A 195 25.65 -1.61 58.27
CA SER A 195 25.50 -2.10 56.90
C SER A 195 24.88 -0.99 56.04
N SER A 196 25.61 -0.62 55.00
CA SER A 196 25.20 0.28 53.92
C SER A 196 24.08 -0.39 53.12
N GLY A 197 22.87 0.14 53.23
CA GLY A 197 21.74 -0.26 52.40
C GLY A 197 21.98 0.14 50.94
N MET A 198 21.87 -0.83 50.03
CA MET A 198 21.54 -0.58 48.63
C MET A 198 20.23 0.23 48.54
N PRO A 199 20.05 1.08 47.51
CA PRO A 199 18.82 1.84 47.37
C PRO A 199 17.67 0.90 47.01
N THR A 200 16.69 0.81 47.90
CA THR A 200 15.42 0.13 47.70
C THR A 200 14.47 0.96 46.85
N GLU A 201 13.77 0.26 45.97
CA GLU A 201 12.42 0.55 45.49
C GLU A 201 12.20 1.86 44.71
N GLY A 202 12.03 1.70 43.39
CA GLY A 202 11.38 2.69 42.55
C GLY A 202 10.03 3.07 43.15
N THR A 203 9.88 4.31 43.57
CA THR A 203 8.65 4.86 44.14
C THR A 203 7.50 4.70 43.16
N VAL A 204 6.58 3.77 43.45
CA VAL A 204 5.36 3.58 42.67
C VAL A 204 4.49 4.83 42.79
N PRO A 205 4.04 5.44 41.68
CA PRO A 205 3.27 6.69 41.71
C PRO A 205 2.01 6.58 42.60
N GLY A 206 1.71 7.63 43.36
CA GLY A 206 0.55 7.69 44.26
C GLY A 206 -0.79 7.58 43.51
N LYS A 207 -1.89 7.20 44.19
CA LYS A 207 -3.22 6.96 43.59
C LYS A 207 -3.71 8.13 42.70
N ARG A 208 -3.36 9.38 43.03
CA ARG A 208 -3.66 10.58 42.22
C ARG A 208 -2.86 10.64 40.93
N ALA A 209 -1.56 10.36 40.98
CA ALA A 209 -0.68 10.31 39.81
C ALA A 209 -1.09 9.18 38.86
N VAL A 210 -1.49 8.04 39.40
CA VAL A 210 -2.01 6.92 38.61
C VAL A 210 -3.30 7.29 37.88
N LYS A 211 -4.27 7.92 38.55
CA LYS A 211 -5.50 8.43 37.90
C LYS A 211 -5.17 9.44 36.80
N ALA A 212 -4.21 10.34 37.04
CA ALA A 212 -3.77 11.31 36.02
C ALA A 212 -3.16 10.61 34.80
N ILE A 213 -2.31 9.60 35.00
CA ILE A 213 -1.73 8.81 33.89
C ILE A 213 -2.81 8.08 33.09
N ILE A 214 -3.79 7.45 33.76
CA ILE A 214 -4.91 6.78 33.07
C ILE A 214 -5.71 7.80 32.24
N ILE A 215 -5.99 8.98 32.78
CA ILE A 215 -6.71 10.04 32.05
C ILE A 215 -5.94 10.48 30.82
N VAL A 216 -4.62 10.69 30.94
CA VAL A 216 -3.76 11.07 29.80
C VAL A 216 -3.73 9.97 28.74
N LEU A 217 -3.56 8.70 29.14
CA LEU A 217 -3.55 7.59 28.19
C LEU A 217 -4.91 7.37 27.52
N LEU A 218 -6.01 7.54 28.25
CA LEU A 218 -7.35 7.50 27.68
C LEU A 218 -7.57 8.65 26.69
N ALA A 219 -7.07 9.86 27.00
CA ALA A 219 -7.12 10.99 26.08
C ALA A 219 -6.31 10.71 24.80
N ILE A 220 -5.11 10.12 24.90
CA ILE A 220 -4.31 9.70 23.74
C ILE A 220 -5.05 8.64 22.92
N PHE A 221 -5.62 7.61 23.57
CA PHE A 221 -6.39 6.56 22.91
C PHE A 221 -7.59 7.14 22.16
N LEU A 222 -8.39 7.99 22.81
CA LEU A 222 -9.56 8.63 22.20
C LEU A 222 -9.13 9.53 21.03
N CYS A 223 -8.07 10.33 21.19
CA CYS A 223 -7.54 11.16 20.13
C CYS A 223 -7.16 10.33 18.89
N SER A 224 -6.49 9.19 19.09
CA SER A 224 -6.12 8.32 17.98
C SER A 224 -7.30 7.62 17.34
N VAL A 225 -8.27 7.14 18.12
CA VAL A 225 -9.52 6.58 17.58
C VAL A 225 -10.24 7.63 16.74
N SER A 226 -10.27 8.90 17.19
CA SER A 226 -10.81 10.01 16.41
C SER A 226 -10.02 10.24 15.11
N VAL A 227 -8.69 10.22 15.14
CA VAL A 227 -7.86 10.33 13.93
C VAL A 227 -8.12 9.19 12.95
N LEU A 228 -8.22 7.95 13.43
CA LEU A 228 -8.54 6.79 12.62
C LEU A 228 -9.95 6.90 12.00
N ALA A 229 -10.94 7.29 12.81
CA ALA A 229 -12.31 7.51 12.34
C ALA A 229 -12.39 8.61 11.27
N VAL A 230 -11.67 9.72 11.45
CA VAL A 230 -11.56 10.79 10.45
C VAL A 230 -10.92 10.27 9.17
N ASN A 231 -9.88 9.43 9.25
CA ASN A 231 -9.25 8.84 8.07
C ASN A 231 -10.24 7.93 7.32
N LEU A 232 -10.93 7.03 8.02
CA LEU A 232 -11.93 6.13 7.41
C LEU A 232 -13.10 6.91 6.80
N TYR A 233 -13.56 7.97 7.48
CA TYR A 233 -14.58 8.86 6.94
C TYR A 233 -14.12 9.56 5.67
N ARG A 234 -12.85 10.01 5.60
CA ARG A 234 -12.28 10.60 4.37
C ARG A 234 -12.24 9.61 3.20
N TYR A 235 -11.83 8.36 3.43
CA TYR A 235 -11.87 7.31 2.40
C TYR A 235 -13.30 7.10 1.89
N TRP A 236 -14.23 6.91 2.82
CA TRP A 236 -15.64 6.69 2.48
C TRP A 236 -16.23 7.89 1.72
N SER A 237 -16.01 9.11 2.21
CA SER A 237 -16.51 10.34 1.61
C SER A 237 -15.98 10.53 0.19
N ASN A 238 -14.70 10.24 -0.05
CA ASN A 238 -14.12 10.40 -1.38
C ASN A 238 -14.62 9.34 -2.36
N ARG A 239 -14.85 8.11 -1.89
CA ARG A 239 -15.49 7.07 -2.69
C ARG A 239 -16.92 7.45 -3.08
N GLN A 240 -17.66 8.09 -2.17
CA GLN A 240 -18.99 8.60 -2.52
C GLN A 240 -18.92 9.76 -3.51
N LEU A 241 -17.97 10.69 -3.34
CA LEU A 241 -17.75 11.78 -4.28
C LEU A 241 -17.61 11.29 -5.74
N TYR A 242 -16.81 10.26 -5.98
CA TYR A 242 -16.64 9.70 -7.34
C TYR A 242 -17.83 8.86 -7.82
N LYS A 243 -18.53 8.17 -6.92
CA LYS A 243 -19.79 7.49 -7.27
C LYS A 243 -20.89 8.48 -7.64
N ASP A 244 -20.99 9.57 -6.90
CA ASP A 244 -21.95 10.64 -7.15
C ASP A 244 -21.60 11.33 -8.48
N ALA A 245 -20.32 11.58 -8.76
CA ALA A 245 -19.86 12.08 -10.06
C ALA A 245 -20.29 11.14 -11.20
N ALA A 246 -20.08 9.82 -11.06
CA ALA A 246 -20.52 8.87 -12.05
C ALA A 246 -22.06 8.91 -12.25
N GLY A 247 -22.84 8.97 -11.16
CA GLY A 247 -24.29 9.08 -11.23
C GLY A 247 -24.82 10.40 -11.77
N GLU A 248 -24.06 11.48 -11.64
CA GLU A 248 -24.46 12.82 -12.10
C GLU A 248 -24.06 13.11 -13.55
N TYR A 249 -22.89 12.64 -13.98
CA TYR A 249 -22.28 13.00 -15.27
C TYR A 249 -22.29 11.87 -16.30
N THR A 250 -22.69 10.65 -15.94
CA THR A 250 -22.78 9.53 -16.89
C THR A 250 -24.20 8.98 -16.99
N TYR A 251 -24.55 8.48 -18.17
CA TYR A 251 -25.85 7.87 -18.44
C TYR A 251 -25.70 6.63 -19.32
N ASP A 252 -26.63 5.68 -19.16
CA ASP A 252 -26.68 4.46 -19.98
C ASP A 252 -26.97 4.83 -21.44
N ALA A 253 -25.99 4.58 -22.31
CA ALA A 253 -26.07 4.87 -23.74
C ALA A 253 -26.86 3.79 -24.51
N MET A 254 -27.10 2.63 -23.90
CA MET A 254 -27.84 1.50 -24.47
C MET A 254 -29.35 1.52 -24.19
N GLY A 255 -29.84 2.51 -23.44
CA GLY A 255 -31.27 2.76 -23.31
C GLY A 255 -32.06 1.68 -22.56
N LYS A 256 -31.50 1.08 -21.49
CA LYS A 256 -32.36 0.39 -20.52
C LYS A 256 -33.01 1.44 -19.61
N ASN A 257 -34.33 1.50 -19.71
CA ASN A 257 -35.24 2.33 -18.91
C ASN A 257 -34.67 2.69 -17.52
N SER A 258 -34.51 3.99 -17.30
CA SER A 258 -34.28 4.60 -15.99
C SER A 258 -35.25 4.05 -14.95
N GLY A 259 -34.74 3.16 -14.10
CA GLY A 259 -35.37 2.69 -12.87
C GLY A 259 -34.26 2.52 -11.84
N GLY A 260 -34.19 3.44 -10.87
CA GLY A 260 -33.12 3.51 -9.89
C GLY A 260 -32.81 2.16 -9.23
N LEU A 261 -31.52 1.87 -9.07
CA LEU A 261 -31.01 0.72 -8.33
C LEU A 261 -31.30 0.88 -6.83
N GLY A 262 -32.56 0.59 -6.47
CA GLY A 262 -33.02 0.34 -5.11
C GLY A 262 -33.34 -1.14 -4.93
N ASN A 263 -32.45 -1.83 -4.22
CA ASN A 263 -32.66 -3.03 -3.39
C ASN A 263 -33.41 -4.27 -3.97
N GLY A 264 -32.63 -5.34 -4.17
CA GLY A 264 -32.93 -6.74 -3.82
C GLY A 264 -34.14 -7.46 -4.46
N ASN A 265 -33.88 -8.45 -5.32
CA ASN A 265 -34.18 -9.86 -5.03
C ASN A 265 -33.59 -10.78 -6.12
N GLU A 266 -33.25 -12.01 -5.72
CA GLU A 266 -32.78 -13.11 -6.57
C GLU A 266 -33.79 -13.51 -7.64
N GLY A 267 -33.30 -13.96 -8.80
CA GLY A 267 -34.09 -14.59 -9.85
C GLY A 267 -33.24 -14.97 -11.07
N GLU A 268 -32.93 -16.26 -11.18
CA GLU A 268 -32.30 -16.91 -12.34
C GLU A 268 -33.06 -16.66 -13.65
N GLY A 269 -32.32 -16.54 -14.75
CA GLY A 269 -32.90 -16.42 -16.09
C GLY A 269 -31.85 -16.49 -17.19
N SER A 270 -31.44 -17.72 -17.53
CA SER A 270 -30.65 -18.06 -18.72
C SER A 270 -31.33 -17.56 -19.99
N GLY A 271 -30.59 -16.83 -20.84
CA GLY A 271 -31.00 -16.50 -22.19
C GLY A 271 -29.80 -16.15 -23.06
N LYS A 272 -29.20 -17.18 -23.70
CA LYS A 272 -28.28 -16.99 -24.83
C LYS A 272 -29.04 -16.33 -25.99
N GLY A 273 -28.64 -15.13 -26.35
CA GLY A 273 -28.97 -14.52 -27.64
C GLY A 273 -27.71 -14.51 -28.50
N GLU A 274 -27.69 -15.33 -29.55
CA GLU A 274 -26.75 -15.20 -30.66
C GLU A 274 -27.05 -13.88 -31.38
N ASP A 275 -26.05 -13.01 -31.54
CA ASP A 275 -26.11 -11.88 -32.46
C ASP A 275 -24.99 -12.04 -33.50
N ASN A 276 -25.39 -12.25 -34.75
CA ASN A 276 -24.52 -12.38 -35.91
C ASN A 276 -24.58 -11.06 -36.70
N GLY A 277 -23.45 -10.36 -36.74
CA GLY A 277 -23.00 -9.67 -37.95
C GLY A 277 -23.40 -8.20 -38.10
N ASN A 278 -22.40 -7.34 -37.85
CA ASN A 278 -22.24 -5.97 -38.37
C ASN A 278 -22.95 -4.82 -37.62
N GLY A 279 -22.96 -4.87 -36.29
CA GLY A 279 -23.30 -3.72 -35.44
C GLY A 279 -22.06 -2.92 -35.05
N GLU A 280 -22.00 -1.63 -35.36
CA GLU A 280 -21.08 -0.70 -34.71
C GLU A 280 -21.23 -0.86 -33.20
N GLU A 281 -20.17 -1.33 -32.53
CA GLU A 281 -20.17 -1.61 -31.10
C GLU A 281 -20.28 -0.27 -30.35
N LYS A 282 -21.46 -0.02 -29.77
CA LYS A 282 -21.76 1.27 -29.13
C LYS A 282 -21.16 1.35 -27.73
N PRO A 283 -20.72 2.54 -27.28
CA PRO A 283 -20.24 2.71 -25.93
C PRO A 283 -21.31 2.35 -24.88
N PRO A 284 -20.92 1.79 -23.72
CA PRO A 284 -21.85 1.36 -22.67
C PRO A 284 -22.46 2.54 -21.89
N ILE A 285 -21.74 3.65 -21.84
CA ILE A 285 -22.17 4.89 -21.20
C ILE A 285 -21.93 6.06 -22.14
N ALA A 286 -22.54 7.20 -21.83
CA ALA A 286 -22.15 8.47 -22.38
C ALA A 286 -21.98 9.50 -21.26
N VAL A 287 -21.19 10.55 -21.52
CA VAL A 287 -20.68 11.48 -20.51
C VAL A 287 -21.08 12.91 -20.85
N ASP A 288 -21.64 13.65 -19.89
CA ASP A 288 -21.96 15.07 -20.04
C ASP A 288 -20.72 15.94 -19.79
N PHE A 289 -19.84 16.01 -20.81
CA PHE A 289 -18.62 16.81 -20.75
C PHE A 289 -18.88 18.31 -20.61
N HIS A 290 -20.03 18.81 -21.08
CA HIS A 290 -20.35 20.23 -20.97
C HIS A 290 -20.48 20.63 -19.50
N ARG A 291 -21.33 19.94 -18.74
CA ARG A 291 -21.51 20.22 -17.30
C ARG A 291 -20.24 19.92 -16.50
N LEU A 292 -19.52 18.87 -16.86
CA LEU A 292 -18.30 18.49 -16.16
C LEU A 292 -17.18 19.53 -16.36
N GLN A 293 -17.03 20.08 -17.57
CA GLN A 293 -16.06 21.14 -17.87
C GLN A 293 -16.47 22.52 -17.33
N GLU A 294 -17.77 22.80 -17.19
CA GLU A 294 -18.26 23.99 -16.47
C GLU A 294 -17.85 23.98 -15.00
N MET A 295 -17.82 22.80 -14.38
CA MET A 295 -17.35 22.63 -13.00
C MET A 295 -15.83 22.78 -12.91
N ASN A 296 -15.10 22.07 -13.77
CA ASN A 296 -13.64 22.14 -13.80
C ASN A 296 -13.12 22.06 -15.25
N GLY A 297 -12.51 23.13 -15.71
CA GLY A 297 -11.96 23.23 -17.07
C GLY A 297 -10.79 22.29 -17.36
N ASP A 298 -10.17 21.71 -16.32
CA ASP A 298 -9.07 20.73 -16.47
C ASP A 298 -9.57 19.34 -16.87
N VAL A 299 -10.89 19.12 -16.98
CA VAL A 299 -11.45 17.82 -17.39
C VAL A 299 -11.05 17.51 -18.83
N ALA A 300 -10.25 16.47 -18.98
CA ALA A 300 -9.75 15.97 -20.26
C ALA A 300 -10.58 14.82 -20.82
N GLY A 301 -11.16 13.99 -19.96
CA GLY A 301 -11.92 12.81 -20.39
C GLY A 301 -12.59 12.07 -19.23
N TRP A 302 -12.99 10.84 -19.49
CA TRP A 302 -13.58 9.92 -18.52
C TRP A 302 -13.12 8.49 -18.80
N ILE A 303 -12.68 7.75 -17.78
CA ILE A 303 -12.26 6.35 -17.91
C ILE A 303 -13.27 5.43 -17.23
N TYR A 304 -13.64 4.35 -17.91
CA TYR A 304 -14.64 3.39 -17.45
C TYR A 304 -14.25 1.95 -17.80
N CYS A 305 -14.48 1.03 -16.88
CA CYS A 305 -14.40 -0.41 -17.15
C CYS A 305 -15.53 -1.13 -16.42
N GLU A 306 -16.39 -1.79 -17.19
CA GLU A 306 -17.56 -2.49 -16.68
C GLU A 306 -17.19 -3.60 -15.70
N GLY A 307 -17.99 -3.78 -14.64
CA GLY A 307 -17.74 -4.78 -13.60
C GLY A 307 -16.59 -4.42 -12.63
N THR A 308 -15.93 -3.28 -12.83
CA THR A 308 -14.82 -2.84 -11.96
C THR A 308 -15.14 -1.51 -11.24
N PRO A 309 -14.35 -1.11 -10.23
CA PRO A 309 -14.47 0.21 -9.63
C PRO A 309 -14.05 1.36 -10.56
N ILE A 310 -13.48 1.10 -11.74
CA ILE A 310 -12.97 2.14 -12.64
C ILE A 310 -14.14 2.82 -13.34
N ASN A 311 -14.48 4.02 -12.85
CA ASN A 311 -15.50 4.89 -13.41
C ASN A 311 -15.25 6.33 -12.93
N TYR A 312 -14.33 7.04 -13.58
CA TYR A 312 -13.74 8.28 -13.05
C TYR A 312 -13.56 9.37 -14.11
N PRO A 313 -13.74 10.65 -13.75
CA PRO A 313 -13.22 11.78 -14.51
C PRO A 313 -11.70 11.68 -14.67
N VAL A 314 -11.21 12.09 -15.83
CA VAL A 314 -9.77 12.19 -16.15
C VAL A 314 -9.39 13.66 -16.29
N MET A 315 -8.45 14.10 -15.47
CA MET A 315 -8.00 15.49 -15.37
C MET A 315 -6.71 15.73 -16.15
N LYS A 316 -6.46 16.96 -16.63
CA LYS A 316 -5.16 17.38 -17.18
C LYS A 316 -4.70 18.64 -16.45
N GLY A 317 -3.74 18.47 -15.55
CA GLY A 317 -3.07 19.57 -14.86
C GLY A 317 -1.94 20.19 -15.67
N ALA A 318 -1.40 21.30 -15.15
CA ALA A 318 -0.16 21.92 -15.64
C ALA A 318 1.10 21.11 -15.25
N ASP A 319 1.01 20.31 -14.20
CA ASP A 319 2.04 19.42 -13.66
C ASP A 319 1.44 18.07 -13.28
N ASN A 320 2.30 17.15 -12.83
CA ASN A 320 1.90 15.81 -12.34
C ASN A 320 1.64 15.77 -10.84
N ASP A 321 1.69 16.92 -10.14
CA ASP A 321 1.65 16.99 -8.68
C ASP A 321 0.26 17.39 -8.15
N PHE A 322 -0.41 18.32 -8.83
CA PHE A 322 -1.66 18.89 -8.35
C PHE A 322 -2.74 17.82 -8.14
N TYR A 323 -3.04 17.02 -9.17
CA TYR A 323 -4.10 16.01 -9.11
C TYR A 323 -3.71 14.73 -8.36
N LEU A 324 -2.48 14.63 -7.82
CA LEU A 324 -2.17 13.64 -6.80
C LEU A 324 -2.87 13.94 -5.47
N GLY A 325 -3.03 15.22 -5.13
CA GLY A 325 -3.59 15.66 -3.85
C GLY A 325 -4.98 16.26 -3.94
N HIS A 326 -5.58 16.31 -5.13
CA HIS A 326 -6.84 16.99 -5.39
C HIS A 326 -7.83 16.11 -6.15
N SER A 327 -9.12 16.23 -5.82
CA SER A 327 -10.22 15.59 -6.55
C SER A 327 -10.56 16.35 -7.83
N TYR A 328 -11.47 15.78 -8.61
CA TYR A 328 -11.85 16.32 -9.93
C TYR A 328 -12.52 17.70 -9.85
N ASP A 329 -13.07 18.08 -8.70
CA ASP A 329 -13.63 19.40 -8.40
C ASP A 329 -12.58 20.40 -7.86
N GLY A 330 -11.30 19.99 -7.81
CA GLY A 330 -10.18 20.79 -7.30
C GLY A 330 -10.08 20.84 -5.78
N ALA A 331 -10.92 20.12 -5.03
CA ALA A 331 -10.83 20.06 -3.58
C ALA A 331 -9.67 19.15 -3.12
N ASN A 332 -9.12 19.40 -1.92
CA ASN A 332 -8.08 18.54 -1.35
C ASN A 332 -8.62 17.11 -1.14
N SER A 333 -7.97 16.13 -1.75
CA SER A 333 -8.34 14.72 -1.67
C SER A 333 -7.13 13.80 -1.51
N ARG A 334 -7.23 12.86 -0.57
CA ARG A 334 -6.20 11.85 -0.36
C ARG A 334 -6.15 10.77 -1.45
N SER A 335 -7.24 10.58 -2.18
CA SER A 335 -7.22 9.64 -3.32
C SER A 335 -6.87 10.33 -4.63
N GLY A 336 -6.65 11.66 -4.62
CA GLY A 336 -6.41 12.45 -5.82
C GLY A 336 -7.51 12.25 -6.87
N SER A 337 -7.11 12.36 -8.13
CA SER A 337 -7.90 12.06 -9.33
C SER A 337 -7.17 11.10 -10.25
N ILE A 338 -7.89 10.61 -11.27
CA ILE A 338 -7.23 10.07 -12.46
C ILE A 338 -6.78 11.26 -13.30
N PHE A 339 -5.52 11.31 -13.72
CA PHE A 339 -5.00 12.44 -14.47
C PHE A 339 -4.02 12.04 -15.57
N VAL A 340 -3.97 12.84 -16.61
CA VAL A 340 -3.08 12.71 -17.75
C VAL A 340 -1.70 13.29 -17.40
N GLU A 341 -0.65 12.61 -17.85
CA GLU A 341 0.73 13.10 -17.82
C GLU A 341 0.85 14.54 -18.36
N ALA A 342 1.50 15.41 -17.58
CA ALA A 342 1.63 16.82 -17.84
C ALA A 342 2.29 17.11 -19.19
N ALA A 343 3.28 16.31 -19.56
CA ALA A 343 4.01 16.44 -20.83
C ALA A 343 3.22 15.95 -22.05
N ASN A 344 2.14 15.18 -21.88
CA ASN A 344 1.28 14.80 -23.00
C ASN A 344 0.52 16.02 -23.56
N ARG A 345 0.46 16.10 -24.90
CA ARG A 345 -0.27 17.14 -25.62
C ARG A 345 -1.79 17.03 -25.34
N PRO A 346 -2.50 18.16 -25.19
CA PRO A 346 -3.94 18.16 -24.91
C PRO A 346 -4.78 17.39 -25.94
N GLY A 347 -5.89 16.82 -25.49
CA GLY A 347 -6.84 16.11 -26.35
C GLY A 347 -6.33 14.75 -26.86
N PHE A 348 -5.48 14.08 -26.08
CA PHE A 348 -4.94 12.75 -26.40
C PHE A 348 -4.25 12.74 -27.78
N ALA A 349 -3.50 13.81 -28.08
CA ALA A 349 -2.96 14.04 -29.42
C ALA A 349 -1.70 13.21 -29.73
N ASP A 350 -0.95 12.80 -28.71
CA ASP A 350 0.24 11.97 -28.83
C ASP A 350 -0.09 10.54 -29.25
N ALA A 351 0.91 9.84 -29.80
CA ALA A 351 0.79 8.42 -30.13
C ALA A 351 0.59 7.60 -28.85
N ASN A 352 1.17 7.97 -27.70
CA ASN A 352 0.75 7.40 -26.43
C ASN A 352 0.34 8.47 -25.41
N THR A 353 -0.70 8.16 -24.61
CA THR A 353 -1.11 8.98 -23.47
C THR A 353 -0.96 8.19 -22.18
N ILE A 354 -0.36 8.79 -21.15
CA ILE A 354 -0.21 8.15 -19.85
C ILE A 354 -1.25 8.72 -18.89
N LEU A 355 -2.04 7.83 -18.28
CA LEU A 355 -2.93 8.15 -17.17
C LEU A 355 -2.38 7.61 -15.86
N TYR A 356 -2.48 8.44 -14.84
CA TYR A 356 -2.06 8.16 -13.49
C TYR A 356 -3.26 8.09 -12.56
N GLY A 357 -3.19 7.21 -11.56
CA GLY A 357 -4.18 7.13 -10.49
C GLY A 357 -3.59 6.46 -9.25
N HIS A 358 -4.01 6.88 -8.06
CA HIS A 358 -3.50 6.29 -6.83
C HIS A 358 -3.83 4.80 -6.70
N HIS A 359 -2.93 4.04 -6.06
CA HIS A 359 -3.23 2.71 -5.55
C HIS A 359 -3.85 2.81 -4.15
N MET A 360 -5.18 2.86 -4.11
CA MET A 360 -5.94 2.96 -2.86
C MET A 360 -6.17 1.60 -2.20
N LYS A 361 -5.98 1.54 -0.87
CA LYS A 361 -6.20 0.32 -0.06
C LYS A 361 -7.63 -0.22 -0.06
N ASP A 362 -8.61 0.61 -0.42
CA ASP A 362 -10.01 0.21 -0.50
C ASP A 362 -10.41 -0.30 -1.90
N GLY A 363 -9.44 -0.44 -2.81
CA GLY A 363 -9.63 -0.91 -4.18
C GLY A 363 -10.14 0.15 -5.14
N SER A 364 -10.28 1.41 -4.71
CA SER A 364 -10.69 2.53 -5.58
C SER A 364 -9.53 3.07 -6.43
N MET A 365 -9.85 4.00 -7.34
CA MET A 365 -8.93 4.59 -8.31
C MET A 365 -8.27 3.51 -9.17
N PHE A 366 -6.94 3.48 -9.28
CA PHE A 366 -6.20 2.49 -10.06
C PHE A 366 -5.65 1.33 -9.22
N ALA A 367 -6.06 1.20 -7.96
CA ALA A 367 -5.70 0.03 -7.14
C ALA A 367 -6.11 -1.29 -7.81
N SER A 368 -7.23 -1.30 -8.55
CA SER A 368 -7.72 -2.50 -9.21
C SER A 368 -6.91 -2.92 -10.44
N LEU A 369 -5.99 -2.10 -10.94
CA LEU A 369 -5.19 -2.46 -12.13
C LEU A 369 -4.36 -3.74 -11.88
N GLU A 370 -3.88 -3.96 -10.66
CA GLU A 370 -3.09 -5.16 -10.31
C GLU A 370 -3.85 -6.48 -10.52
N LYS A 371 -5.19 -6.43 -10.61
CA LYS A 371 -6.02 -7.62 -10.85
C LYS A 371 -5.85 -8.17 -12.26
N TRP A 372 -5.44 -7.36 -13.23
CA TRP A 372 -5.17 -7.83 -14.59
C TRP A 372 -3.96 -8.74 -14.69
N ALA A 373 -3.14 -8.86 -13.64
CA ALA A 373 -2.09 -9.87 -13.60
C ALA A 373 -2.67 -11.31 -13.56
N ASP A 374 -3.95 -11.45 -13.21
CA ASP A 374 -4.68 -12.71 -13.30
C ASP A 374 -5.34 -12.87 -14.67
N GLN A 375 -5.04 -13.98 -15.35
CA GLN A 375 -5.51 -14.26 -16.71
C GLN A 375 -7.04 -14.33 -16.81
N GLU A 376 -7.72 -14.96 -15.83
CA GLU A 376 -9.19 -15.08 -15.83
C GLU A 376 -9.83 -13.70 -15.69
N PHE A 377 -9.27 -12.84 -14.83
CA PHE A 377 -9.73 -11.46 -14.70
C PHE A 377 -9.52 -10.65 -15.99
N TYR A 378 -8.40 -10.84 -16.71
CA TYR A 378 -8.20 -10.22 -18.02
C TYR A 378 -9.23 -10.70 -19.05
N GLU A 379 -9.53 -12.00 -19.12
CA GLU A 379 -10.51 -12.56 -20.05
C GLU A 379 -11.93 -12.05 -19.79
N GLU A 380 -12.29 -11.78 -18.53
CA GLU A 380 -13.55 -11.13 -18.16
C GLU A 380 -13.56 -9.62 -18.48
N HIS A 381 -12.39 -8.97 -18.47
CA HIS A 381 -12.23 -7.52 -18.65
C HIS A 381 -11.15 -7.12 -19.68
N PRO A 382 -11.23 -7.57 -20.95
CA PRO A 382 -10.20 -7.30 -21.95
C PRO A 382 -10.24 -5.87 -22.49
N VAL A 383 -11.28 -5.11 -22.13
CA VAL A 383 -11.61 -3.81 -22.70
C VAL A 383 -11.95 -2.81 -21.60
N MET A 384 -11.44 -1.59 -21.75
CA MET A 384 -11.92 -0.40 -21.06
C MET A 384 -12.45 0.64 -22.07
N TRP A 385 -13.02 1.73 -21.57
CA TRP A 385 -13.54 2.82 -22.37
C TRP A 385 -12.96 4.14 -21.91
N LEU A 386 -12.46 4.92 -22.86
CA LEU A 386 -12.02 6.30 -22.65
C LEU A 386 -12.92 7.22 -23.44
N PHE A 387 -13.69 8.04 -22.75
CA PHE A 387 -14.53 9.07 -23.34
C PHE A 387 -13.80 10.39 -23.32
N THR A 388 -13.92 11.17 -24.39
CA THR A 388 -13.37 12.52 -24.45
C THR A 388 -14.43 13.47 -25.01
N PRO A 389 -14.31 14.79 -24.80
CA PRO A 389 -15.27 15.75 -25.35
C PRO A 389 -15.44 15.71 -26.88
N LYS A 390 -14.52 15.07 -27.60
CA LYS A 390 -14.49 15.04 -29.08
C LYS A 390 -14.61 13.65 -29.69
N GLN A 391 -14.13 12.62 -29.00
CA GLN A 391 -14.00 11.27 -29.54
C GLN A 391 -14.03 10.24 -28.41
N ASP A 392 -14.86 9.23 -28.54
CA ASP A 392 -14.87 8.07 -27.65
C ASP A 392 -13.94 6.99 -28.17
N TYR A 393 -13.30 6.28 -27.26
CA TYR A 393 -12.34 5.23 -27.58
C TYR A 393 -12.66 3.95 -26.83
N LYS A 394 -12.61 2.84 -27.55
CA LYS A 394 -12.45 1.51 -26.98
C LYS A 394 -10.97 1.31 -26.67
N VAL A 395 -10.66 1.00 -25.42
CA VAL A 395 -9.31 0.71 -24.94
C VAL A 395 -9.13 -0.80 -24.92
N ILE A 396 -8.35 -1.35 -25.84
CA ILE A 396 -8.15 -2.81 -25.94
C ILE A 396 -6.83 -3.15 -25.28
N LEU A 397 -6.91 -3.85 -24.16
CA LEU A 397 -5.75 -4.14 -23.31
C LEU A 397 -4.90 -5.24 -23.95
N PHE A 398 -3.58 -5.07 -23.94
CA PHE A 398 -2.67 -6.03 -24.57
C PHE A 398 -1.45 -6.39 -23.73
N SER A 399 -1.18 -5.63 -22.68
CA SER A 399 -0.05 -5.86 -21.79
C SER A 399 -0.34 -5.28 -20.41
N GLY A 400 0.11 -5.95 -19.36
CA GLY A 400 0.18 -5.35 -18.04
C GLY A 400 1.25 -6.02 -17.18
N TYR A 401 2.02 -5.21 -16.45
CA TYR A 401 3.15 -5.70 -15.66
C TYR A 401 3.55 -4.73 -14.56
N THR A 402 4.33 -5.22 -13.59
CA THR A 402 4.94 -4.39 -12.55
C THR A 402 6.27 -3.79 -13.03
N THR A 403 6.45 -2.48 -12.86
CA THR A 403 7.64 -1.74 -13.32
C THR A 403 8.06 -0.65 -12.32
N ALA A 404 9.27 -0.13 -12.49
CA ALA A 404 9.79 0.97 -11.68
C ALA A 404 9.20 2.34 -12.10
N ALA A 405 9.06 3.28 -11.17
CA ALA A 405 8.58 4.65 -11.42
C ALA A 405 9.42 5.47 -12.43
N ASN A 406 10.69 5.08 -12.63
CA ASN A 406 11.62 5.67 -13.59
C ASN A 406 11.86 4.80 -14.84
N SER A 407 11.01 3.79 -15.07
CA SER A 407 11.16 2.87 -16.19
C SER A 407 10.79 3.50 -17.53
N GLU A 408 11.20 2.83 -18.62
CA GLU A 408 10.82 3.18 -19.99
C GLU A 408 9.29 3.20 -20.22
N ALA A 409 8.49 2.64 -19.31
CA ALA A 409 7.03 2.64 -19.39
C ALA A 409 6.41 4.05 -19.42
N TYR A 410 7.16 5.05 -18.96
CA TYR A 410 6.75 6.47 -18.94
C TYR A 410 7.32 7.29 -20.09
N THR A 411 7.86 6.64 -21.12
CA THR A 411 8.32 7.33 -22.33
C THR A 411 7.12 7.85 -23.12
N ILE A 412 7.17 9.13 -23.52
CA ILE A 412 6.13 9.74 -24.34
C ILE A 412 6.58 9.73 -25.80
N PHE A 413 5.75 9.17 -26.66
CA PHE A 413 5.91 9.13 -28.10
C PHE A 413 4.88 10.09 -28.71
N SER A 414 5.36 11.20 -29.26
CA SER A 414 4.46 12.17 -29.90
C SER A 414 3.82 11.64 -31.18
N ASP A 415 4.56 10.83 -31.95
CA ASP A 415 4.11 10.28 -33.22
C ASP A 415 4.43 8.78 -33.29
N SER A 416 3.68 8.05 -34.12
CA SER A 416 3.99 6.64 -34.40
C SER A 416 5.36 6.49 -35.06
N GLY A 417 6.02 5.38 -34.82
CA GLY A 417 7.29 5.06 -35.48
C GLY A 417 7.98 3.86 -34.86
N LYS A 418 9.15 3.52 -35.42
CA LYS A 418 9.91 2.31 -35.05
C LYS A 418 10.25 2.23 -33.56
N GLU A 419 10.59 3.35 -32.92
CA GLU A 419 10.91 3.37 -31.48
C GLU A 419 9.69 2.99 -30.62
N LEU A 420 8.49 3.40 -31.03
CA LEU A 420 7.25 3.03 -30.37
C LEU A 420 6.93 1.55 -30.59
N GLU A 421 7.09 1.04 -31.82
CA GLU A 421 6.89 -0.38 -32.14
C GLU A 421 7.81 -1.29 -31.30
N GLU A 422 9.12 -0.99 -31.26
CA GLU A 422 10.10 -1.71 -30.44
C GLU A 422 9.76 -1.64 -28.94
N TYR A 423 9.22 -0.52 -28.46
CA TYR A 423 8.74 -0.37 -27.09
C TYR A 423 7.50 -1.23 -26.80
N LEU A 424 6.54 -1.29 -27.73
CA LEU A 424 5.31 -2.06 -27.57
C LEU A 424 5.59 -3.57 -27.54
N GLU A 425 6.48 -4.06 -28.41
CA GLU A 425 6.94 -5.46 -28.39
C GLU A 425 7.54 -5.85 -27.04
N LYS A 426 8.38 -4.97 -26.47
CA LYS A 426 8.93 -5.16 -25.12
C LYS A 426 7.85 -5.20 -24.04
N CYS A 427 6.79 -4.41 -24.18
CA CYS A 427 5.69 -4.40 -23.22
C CYS A 427 4.92 -5.73 -23.26
N ILE A 428 4.58 -6.21 -24.46
CA ILE A 428 3.92 -7.52 -24.65
C ILE A 428 4.76 -8.64 -24.02
N GLY A 429 6.07 -8.64 -24.26
CA GLY A 429 6.98 -9.66 -23.69
C GLY A 429 7.14 -9.61 -22.16
N LYS A 430 6.70 -8.54 -21.48
CA LYS A 430 6.71 -8.39 -20.02
C LYS A 430 5.37 -8.73 -19.38
N SER A 431 4.31 -8.89 -20.17
CA SER A 431 2.94 -8.96 -19.67
C SER A 431 2.73 -10.17 -18.74
N ASP A 432 2.01 -9.93 -17.65
CA ASP A 432 1.55 -10.94 -16.71
C ASP A 432 0.34 -11.74 -17.24
N PHE A 433 -0.32 -11.25 -18.31
CA PHE A 433 -1.42 -11.92 -19.00
C PHE A 433 -1.19 -12.03 -20.52
N GLU A 434 -1.80 -13.04 -21.13
CA GLU A 434 -1.78 -13.28 -22.58
C GLU A 434 -3.01 -12.65 -23.24
N ALA A 435 -2.77 -11.75 -24.19
CA ALA A 435 -3.80 -11.10 -24.98
C ALA A 435 -3.79 -11.60 -26.42
N ASP A 436 -4.95 -12.03 -26.94
CA ASP A 436 -5.10 -12.31 -28.36
C ASP A 436 -5.27 -11.00 -29.15
N VAL A 437 -4.14 -10.45 -29.55
CA VAL A 437 -4.05 -9.22 -30.36
C VAL A 437 -3.57 -9.50 -31.78
N SER A 438 -3.47 -10.77 -32.15
CA SER A 438 -2.92 -11.25 -33.43
C SER A 438 -3.69 -10.70 -34.63
N ASP A 439 -5.01 -10.59 -34.54
CA ASP A 439 -5.86 -10.00 -35.59
C ASP A 439 -5.74 -8.46 -35.70
N ARG A 440 -5.12 -7.79 -34.71
CA ARG A 440 -4.99 -6.33 -34.63
C ARG A 440 -3.57 -5.84 -34.91
N ILE A 441 -2.56 -6.67 -34.70
CA ILE A 441 -1.19 -6.46 -35.14
C ILE A 441 -1.05 -7.09 -36.53
N GLN A 442 -1.64 -6.47 -37.56
CA GLN A 442 -1.39 -6.93 -38.93
C GLN A 442 -0.05 -6.42 -39.48
N GLU A 443 0.60 -7.32 -40.23
CA GLU A 443 1.98 -7.29 -40.72
C GLU A 443 2.48 -5.95 -41.31
N GLU A 444 3.80 -5.77 -41.26
CA GLU A 444 4.56 -4.69 -41.89
C GLU A 444 3.97 -4.27 -43.25
N GLY A 445 3.59 -2.99 -43.36
CA GLY A 445 3.33 -2.34 -44.66
C GLY A 445 1.88 -2.05 -45.02
N THR A 446 0.90 -2.30 -44.15
CA THR A 446 -0.47 -1.76 -44.31
C THR A 446 -0.76 -0.75 -43.20
N GLY A 447 -0.63 0.53 -43.51
CA GLY A 447 -0.99 1.59 -42.57
C GLY A 447 -2.40 1.38 -41.99
N ASN A 448 -2.48 1.63 -40.67
CA ASN A 448 -3.64 1.98 -39.88
C ASN A 448 -4.60 0.87 -39.41
N ILE A 449 -4.24 0.24 -38.27
CA ILE A 449 -5.16 -0.10 -37.17
C ILE A 449 -4.45 0.25 -35.85
N ALA A 450 -4.88 1.35 -35.21
CA ALA A 450 -4.47 1.92 -33.90
C ALA A 450 -3.12 2.68 -33.81
N ASP A 451 -3.03 3.87 -34.40
CA ASP A 451 -1.94 4.84 -34.20
C ASP A 451 -1.87 5.47 -32.79
N LYS A 452 -2.74 5.05 -31.87
CA LYS A 452 -2.82 5.62 -30.52
C LYS A 452 -2.89 4.56 -29.43
N TYR A 453 -2.19 4.84 -28.36
CA TYR A 453 -1.97 3.95 -27.23
C TYR A 453 -2.24 4.69 -25.93
N ILE A 454 -2.59 3.93 -24.90
CA ILE A 454 -2.73 4.44 -23.55
C ILE A 454 -1.92 3.58 -22.58
N VAL A 455 -1.33 4.24 -21.58
CA VAL A 455 -0.68 3.59 -20.45
C VAL A 455 -1.43 4.01 -19.20
N LEU A 456 -1.94 3.04 -18.44
CA LEU A 456 -2.58 3.26 -17.15
C LEU A 456 -1.60 2.85 -16.07
N SER A 457 -1.24 3.76 -15.17
CA SER A 457 -0.24 3.51 -14.13
C SER A 457 -0.78 3.81 -12.75
N THR A 458 -0.57 2.90 -11.81
CA THR A 458 -0.67 3.25 -10.40
C THR A 458 0.38 4.31 -10.05
N CYS A 459 0.00 5.33 -9.29
CA CYS A 459 0.91 6.33 -8.74
C CYS A 459 1.23 5.99 -7.28
N SER A 460 2.52 5.92 -6.96
CA SER A 460 3.05 6.11 -5.62
C SER A 460 4.29 7.00 -5.72
N TYR A 461 4.35 8.04 -4.88
CA TYR A 461 5.51 8.95 -4.72
C TYR A 461 6.00 8.98 -3.27
N VAL A 462 5.50 8.08 -2.42
CA VAL A 462 5.73 8.11 -0.96
C VAL A 462 6.37 6.79 -0.49
N PHE A 463 7.35 6.31 -1.25
CA PHE A 463 8.04 5.01 -1.12
C PHE A 463 7.26 3.82 -1.71
N GLU A 464 8.02 2.94 -2.36
CA GLU A 464 7.65 1.79 -3.21
C GLU A 464 7.53 2.13 -4.71
N ASP A 465 8.64 1.92 -5.43
CA ASP A 465 8.79 2.19 -6.86
C ASP A 465 8.14 1.16 -7.77
N ALA A 466 7.56 0.10 -7.23
CA ALA A 466 6.80 -0.88 -8.01
C ALA A 466 5.42 -0.30 -8.35
N ARG A 467 5.20 0.01 -9.62
CA ARG A 467 3.92 0.45 -10.18
C ARG A 467 3.40 -0.63 -11.10
N TYR A 468 2.10 -0.89 -11.04
CA TYR A 468 1.45 -1.75 -12.01
C TYR A 468 1.00 -0.89 -13.18
N VAL A 469 1.47 -1.23 -14.37
CA VAL A 469 1.12 -0.54 -15.61
C VAL A 469 0.30 -1.46 -16.50
N ILE A 470 -0.70 -0.91 -17.18
CA ILE A 470 -1.47 -1.58 -18.22
C ILE A 470 -1.39 -0.75 -19.51
N HIS A 471 -1.16 -1.43 -20.62
CA HIS A 471 -1.12 -0.86 -21.96
C HIS A 471 -2.35 -1.27 -22.75
N GLY A 472 -2.91 -0.33 -23.50
CA GLY A 472 -4.03 -0.58 -24.39
C GLY A 472 -3.99 0.21 -25.69
N PHE A 473 -4.57 -0.36 -26.74
CA PHE A 473 -4.82 0.32 -28.01
C PHE A 473 -6.02 1.25 -27.86
N LEU A 474 -5.91 2.49 -28.33
CA LEU A 474 -7.02 3.44 -28.41
C LEU A 474 -7.68 3.34 -29.77
N VAL A 475 -8.82 2.67 -29.84
CA VAL A 475 -9.61 2.50 -31.07
C VAL A 475 -10.78 3.49 -31.05
N PRO A 476 -10.84 4.46 -31.98
CA PRO A 476 -11.97 5.38 -32.08
C PRO A 476 -13.30 4.62 -32.30
N VAL A 477 -14.34 5.06 -31.61
CA VAL A 477 -15.70 4.53 -31.74
C VAL A 477 -16.59 5.59 -32.39
N GLY A 478 -17.27 5.23 -33.46
CA GLY A 478 -18.09 6.14 -34.27
C GLY A 478 -17.48 6.39 -35.64
#